data_AF-A0A560DMQ3-F1
#
_entry.id   AF-A0A560DMQ3-F1
#
_cell.length_a   1.000
_cell.length_b   1.000
_cell.length_c   1.000
_cell.angle_alpha   90.00
_cell.angle_beta   90.00
_cell.angle_gamma   90.00
#
_symmetry.space_group_name_H-M   'P 1'
#
loop_
_entity.id
_entity.type
_entity.pdbx_description
1 polymer ?
#
loop_
_entity_poly.entity_id
_entity_poly.type
_entity_poly.pdbx_seq_one_letter_code
_entity_poly.pdbx_strand_id
1 'polypeptide(L)'
;MLVCAMSPTWYVTFEVQRRGILPRQRSPRETKTFETEQEAKLFARARRDEGLAVFAGTINPHRPKRLIPSSGINGWLADDQDSAADTSDAD
;
A
#
# COMPACT_ATOMS: atom_id res chain seq x y z
N MET A 1 13.07 -6.11 27.58
CA MET A 1 11.91 -6.15 26.67
C MET A 1 11.94 -4.93 25.77
N LEU A 2 12.36 -5.08 24.52
CA LEU A 2 11.70 -4.49 23.37
C LEU A 2 12.32 -5.16 22.15
N VAL A 3 11.56 -6.00 21.48
CA VAL A 3 11.91 -6.53 20.17
C VAL A 3 12.17 -5.35 19.24
N CYS A 4 13.37 -5.22 18.70
CA CYS A 4 13.62 -4.49 17.47
C CYS A 4 12.93 -5.23 16.31
N ALA A 5 11.61 -5.39 16.38
CA ALA A 5 10.82 -5.78 15.24
C ALA A 5 10.77 -4.54 14.35
N MET A 6 11.33 -4.63 13.15
CA MET A 6 11.21 -3.62 12.10
C MET A 6 9.72 -3.23 12.03
N SER A 7 9.39 -2.05 12.58
CA SER A 7 8.00 -1.69 12.78
C SER A 7 7.40 -1.47 11.39
N PRO A 8 6.33 -2.20 11.02
CA PRO A 8 5.72 -1.98 9.73
C PRO A 8 5.33 -0.51 9.61
N THR A 9 5.90 0.17 8.62
CA THR A 9 5.70 1.59 8.41
C THR A 9 4.51 1.84 7.49
N TRP A 10 4.18 0.86 6.65
CA TRP A 10 3.14 0.95 5.64
C TRP A 10 2.03 -0.07 5.87
N TYR A 11 0.82 0.29 5.47
CA TYR A 11 -0.29 -0.64 5.36
C TYR A 11 -1.00 -0.46 4.02
N VAL A 12 -1.51 -1.56 3.50
CA VAL A 12 -2.34 -1.61 2.30
C VAL A 12 -3.62 -2.34 2.67
N THR A 13 -4.75 -1.66 2.52
CA THR A 13 -6.09 -2.23 2.70
C THR A 13 -6.74 -2.41 1.34
N PHE A 14 -7.30 -3.59 1.08
CA PHE A 14 -7.97 -3.88 -0.17
C PHE A 14 -9.33 -4.53 0.06
N GLU A 15 -10.28 -4.24 -0.81
CA GLU A 15 -11.62 -4.82 -0.77
C GLU A 15 -11.67 -6.07 -1.63
N VAL A 16 -11.83 -7.23 -0.99
CA VAL A 16 -12.07 -8.49 -1.70
C VAL A 16 -13.53 -8.50 -2.11
N GLN A 17 -13.82 -7.98 -3.31
CA GLN A 17 -15.12 -8.09 -3.94
C GLN A 17 -15.40 -9.58 -4.20
N ARG A 18 -16.04 -10.26 -3.24
CA ARG A 18 -16.57 -11.59 -3.48
C ARG A 18 -17.66 -11.44 -4.55
N ARG A 19 -17.37 -11.89 -5.77
CA ARG A 19 -18.36 -12.07 -6.84
C ARG A 19 -19.49 -12.95 -6.29
N GLY A 20 -20.54 -12.33 -5.79
CA GLY A 20 -21.62 -13.01 -5.11
C GLY A 20 -22.72 -12.03 -4.70
N ILE A 21 -23.56 -11.68 -5.67
CA ILE A 21 -25.03 -11.40 -5.64
C ILE A 21 -25.69 -11.04 -4.28
N LEU A 22 -25.05 -10.28 -3.39
CA LEU A 22 -25.70 -9.81 -2.15
C LEU A 22 -25.66 -8.28 -2.10
N PRO A 23 -26.83 -7.59 -2.05
CA PRO A 23 -26.92 -6.16 -2.26
C PRO A 23 -26.46 -5.32 -1.05
N ARG A 24 -25.87 -5.91 -0.01
CA ARG A 24 -25.69 -5.19 1.26
C ARG A 24 -24.73 -5.78 2.30
N GLN A 25 -23.77 -6.61 1.91
CA GLN A 25 -22.68 -6.96 2.83
C GLN A 25 -21.45 -6.11 2.53
N ARG A 26 -20.95 -5.41 3.54
CA ARG A 26 -19.64 -4.73 3.48
C ARG A 26 -18.64 -5.73 2.93
N SER A 27 -18.06 -5.42 1.76
CA SER A 27 -17.03 -6.25 1.15
C SER A 27 -15.95 -6.53 2.21
N PRO A 28 -15.51 -7.79 2.40
CA PRO A 28 -14.41 -8.09 3.29
C PRO A 28 -13.20 -7.22 2.93
N ARG A 29 -12.69 -6.49 3.92
CA ARG A 29 -11.48 -5.67 3.79
C ARG A 29 -10.34 -6.42 4.44
N GLU A 30 -9.30 -6.68 3.67
CA GLU A 30 -8.06 -7.24 4.19
C GLU A 30 -7.03 -6.12 4.29
N THR A 31 -6.28 -6.08 5.37
CA THR A 31 -5.18 -5.12 5.57
C THR A 31 -3.88 -5.89 5.74
N LYS A 32 -2.89 -5.55 4.93
CA LYS A 32 -1.54 -6.10 5.02
C LYS A 32 -0.57 -4.98 5.32
N THR A 33 0.37 -5.24 6.22
CA THR A 33 1.37 -4.27 6.66
C THR A 33 2.73 -4.61 6.06
N PHE A 34 3.52 -3.59 5.77
CA PHE A 34 4.82 -3.68 5.12
C PHE A 34 5.82 -2.77 5.80
N GLU A 35 7.09 -3.12 5.69
CA GLU A 35 8.18 -2.32 6.26
C GLU A 35 8.56 -1.19 5.31
N THR A 36 8.65 -1.49 4.01
CA THR A 36 9.04 -0.54 2.97
C THR A 36 7.86 -0.06 2.14
N GLU A 37 7.98 1.16 1.60
CA GLU A 37 6.99 1.71 0.65
C GLU A 37 6.94 0.87 -0.64
N GLN A 38 8.10 0.41 -1.11
CA GLN A 38 8.22 -0.37 -2.35
C GLN A 38 7.49 -1.71 -2.28
N GLU A 39 7.61 -2.45 -1.16
CA GLU A 39 6.85 -3.68 -0.95
C GLU A 39 5.34 -3.43 -0.93
N ALA A 40 4.94 -2.34 -0.25
CA ALA A 40 3.53 -1.93 -0.21
C ALA A 40 3.00 -1.59 -1.60
N LYS A 41 3.80 -0.91 -2.44
CA LYS A 41 3.45 -0.57 -3.82
C LYS A 41 3.37 -1.79 -4.73
N LEU A 42 4.34 -2.70 -4.66
CA LEU A 42 4.30 -3.97 -5.41
C LEU A 42 3.03 -4.76 -5.10
N PHE A 43 2.68 -4.86 -3.81
CA PHE A 43 1.45 -5.53 -3.39
C PHE A 43 0.20 -4.78 -3.85
N ALA A 44 0.17 -3.44 -3.72
CA ALA A 44 -0.95 -2.63 -4.15
C ALA A 44 -1.18 -2.72 -5.66
N ARG A 45 -0.11 -2.79 -6.47
CA ARG A 45 -0.16 -2.99 -7.92
C ARG A 45 -0.78 -4.35 -8.25
N ALA A 46 -0.31 -5.43 -7.63
CA ALA A 46 -0.88 -6.76 -7.83
C ALA A 46 -2.39 -6.80 -7.52
N ARG A 47 -2.82 -6.20 -6.39
CA ARG A 47 -4.24 -6.11 -6.02
C ARG A 47 -5.06 -5.21 -6.94
N ARG A 48 -4.44 -4.18 -7.51
CA ARG A 48 -5.08 -3.32 -8.52
C ARG A 48 -5.28 -4.04 -9.84
N ASP A 49 -4.29 -4.79 -10.29
CA ASP A 49 -4.35 -5.59 -11.51
C ASP A 49 -5.42 -6.69 -11.41
N GLU A 50 -5.67 -7.21 -10.20
CA GLU A 50 -6.80 -8.09 -9.87
C GLU A 50 -8.18 -7.38 -9.97
N GLY A 51 -8.21 -6.06 -10.16
CA GLY A 51 -9.43 -5.25 -10.23
C GLY A 51 -10.04 -4.88 -8.87
N LEU A 52 -9.26 -5.01 -7.78
CA LEU A 52 -9.73 -4.70 -6.42
C LEU A 52 -9.54 -3.21 -6.09
N ALA A 53 -10.40 -2.69 -5.21
CA ALA A 53 -10.22 -1.35 -4.66
C ALA A 53 -9.14 -1.41 -3.57
N VAL A 54 -8.04 -0.69 -3.80
CA VAL A 54 -6.86 -0.67 -2.92
C VAL A 54 -6.66 0.72 -2.32
N PHE A 55 -6.32 0.76 -1.04
CA PHE A 55 -6.00 1.93 -0.23
C PHE A 55 -4.66 1.68 0.46
N ALA A 56 -3.85 2.72 0.64
CA ALA A 56 -2.57 2.60 1.34
C ALA A 56 -2.34 3.76 2.30
N GLY A 57 -1.43 3.57 3.25
CA GLY A 57 -0.99 4.65 4.12
C GLY A 57 0.13 4.24 5.06
N THR A 58 0.58 5.18 5.87
CA THR A 58 1.62 4.95 6.88
C THR A 58 1.05 4.74 8.28
N ILE A 59 1.68 3.85 9.05
CA ILE A 59 1.34 3.53 10.44
C ILE A 59 2.05 4.55 11.37
N ASN A 60 1.32 5.08 12.35
CA ASN A 60 1.86 5.96 13.40
C ASN A 60 2.91 5.18 14.23
N PRO A 61 4.17 5.65 14.42
CA PRO A 61 4.59 7.04 14.67
C PRO A 61 5.27 7.79 13.50
N HIS A 62 5.28 7.23 12.28
CA HIS A 62 6.00 7.85 11.16
C HIS A 62 5.39 9.21 10.76
N ARG A 63 6.23 10.25 10.70
CA ARG A 63 5.87 11.57 10.16
C ARG A 63 6.73 11.87 8.93
N PRO A 64 6.14 12.35 7.82
CA PRO A 64 4.75 12.75 7.63
C PRO A 64 3.76 11.57 7.48
N LYS A 65 2.54 11.73 7.99
CA LYS A 65 1.45 10.76 7.80
C LYS A 65 1.02 10.80 6.33
N ARG A 66 1.14 9.67 5.63
CA ARG A 66 0.67 9.53 4.25
C ARG A 66 -0.60 8.69 4.25
N LEU A 67 -1.65 9.19 3.62
CA LEU A 67 -2.88 8.47 3.38
C LEU A 67 -3.17 8.55 1.89
N ILE A 68 -3.17 7.40 1.23
CA ILE A 68 -3.41 7.28 -0.20
C ILE A 68 -4.78 6.64 -0.41
N PRO A 69 -5.79 7.43 -0.78
CA PRO A 69 -7.11 6.89 -1.08
C PRO A 69 -7.06 6.09 -2.39
N SER A 70 -8.08 5.24 -2.60
CA SER A 70 -8.23 4.47 -3.84
C SER A 70 -8.23 5.33 -5.11
N SER A 71 -8.71 6.57 -5.06
CA SER A 71 -8.64 7.50 -6.19
C SER A 71 -7.22 7.98 -6.51
N GLY A 72 -6.33 8.04 -5.51
CA GLY A 72 -4.96 8.52 -5.64
C GLY A 72 -3.90 7.42 -5.78
N ILE A 73 -4.30 6.15 -5.71
CA ILE A 73 -3.33 5.03 -5.75
C ILE A 73 -2.55 4.98 -7.06
N ASN A 74 -3.18 5.35 -8.19
CA ASN A 74 -2.52 5.28 -9.50
C ASN A 74 -1.37 6.29 -9.59
N GLY A 75 -1.54 7.49 -9.01
CA GLY A 75 -0.46 8.47 -8.91
C GLY A 75 0.65 7.97 -7.98
N TRP A 76 0.28 7.43 -6.82
CA TRP A 76 1.26 6.88 -5.88
C TRP A 76 2.08 5.70 -6.45
N LEU A 77 1.46 4.83 -7.25
CA LEU A 77 2.15 3.75 -7.97
C LEU A 77 3.05 4.27 -9.11
N ALA A 78 2.76 5.45 -9.66
CA ALA A 78 3.57 6.08 -10.70
C ALA A 78 4.79 6.84 -10.14
N ASP A 79 4.65 7.46 -8.95
CA ASP A 79 5.72 8.21 -8.25
C ASP A 79 6.98 7.36 -7.96
N ASP A 80 6.89 6.03 -8.02
CA ASP A 80 7.99 5.09 -7.75
C ASP A 80 9.05 5.02 -8.86
N GLN A 81 8.73 5.46 -10.08
CA GLN A 81 9.69 5.46 -11.19
C GLN A 81 10.82 6.48 -10.99
N ASP A 82 10.58 7.54 -10.21
CA ASP A 82 11.52 8.66 -10.08
C ASP A 82 12.47 8.52 -8.88
N SER A 83 12.15 7.70 -7.87
CA SER A 83 12.98 7.57 -6.65
C SER A 83 14.04 6.46 -6.72
N ALA A 84 14.03 5.62 -7.76
CA ALA A 84 15.03 4.56 -7.96
C ALA A 84 16.25 5.00 -8.79
N ALA A 85 16.30 6.26 -9.25
CA ALA A 85 17.32 6.79 -10.14
C ALA A 85 18.37 7.69 -9.45
N ASP A 86 18.53 7.61 -8.12
CA ASP A 86 19.55 8.37 -7.39
C ASP A 86 20.56 7.44 -6.68
N THR A 87 21.14 6.49 -7.41
CA THR A 87 22.41 5.84 -7.00
C THR A 87 23.19 5.30 -8.20
N SER A 88 23.63 6.18 -9.09
CA SER A 88 24.73 5.85 -10.02
C SER A 88 25.34 7.11 -10.62
N ASP A 89 26.08 7.87 -9.81
CA ASP A 89 27.24 8.60 -10.31
C ASP A 89 28.11 9.08 -9.14
N ALA A 90 29.19 8.35 -8.89
CA ALA A 90 30.38 8.87 -8.25
C ALA A 90 31.57 8.02 -8.71
N ASP A 91 32.28 8.62 -9.68
CA ASP A 91 33.58 8.30 -10.29
C ASP A 91 34.60 7.59 -9.37
#